data_AF-A0A9E3E8K8-F1
#
_entry.id   AF-A0A9E3E8K8-F1
#
_cell.length_a   1.000
_cell.length_b   1.000
_cell.length_c   1.000
_cell.angle_alpha   90.00
_cell.angle_beta   90.00
_cell.angle_gamma   90.00
#
_symmetry.space_group_name_H-M   'P 1'
#
loop_
_entity.id
_entity.type
_entity.pdbx_description
1 polymer ?
#
loop_
_entity_poly.entity_id
_entity_poly.type
_entity_poly.pdbx_seq_one_letter_code
_entity_poly.pdbx_strand_id
1 'polypeptide(L)'
;MTVLRSYVNGSWLEPADQGRPVLDAVTGEEVARVSSAGIDMAAALDYGRSVGGPALRELTFHQRAALLRSLGLLLREHREELYALSARTGATRADA
;
A
#
# COMPACT_ATOMS: atom_id res chain seq x y z
N MET A 1 -12.64 0.14 14.44
CA MET A 1 -11.97 1.38 14.01
C MET A 1 -10.49 1.08 13.85
N THR A 2 -9.96 1.18 12.63
CA THR A 2 -8.59 0.75 12.33
C THR A 2 -7.78 1.92 11.78
N VAL A 3 -6.70 2.29 12.47
CA VAL A 3 -5.70 3.22 11.95
C VAL A 3 -4.80 2.43 10.99
N LEU A 4 -4.65 2.92 9.75
CA LEU A 4 -3.78 2.26 8.77
C LEU A 4 -2.31 2.52 9.11
N ARG A 5 -1.56 1.43 9.21
CA ARG A 5 -0.10 1.46 9.36
C ARG A 5 0.56 1.77 8.03
N SER A 6 1.67 2.49 8.09
CA SER A 6 2.53 2.73 6.92
C SER A 6 3.68 1.76 6.91
N TYR A 7 3.98 1.14 5.75
CA TYR A 7 5.16 0.27 5.61
C TYR A 7 6.35 1.09 5.08
N VAL A 8 7.30 1.41 5.97
CA VAL A 8 8.48 2.23 5.67
C VAL A 8 9.71 1.64 6.36
N ASN A 9 10.90 1.84 5.79
CA ASN A 9 12.18 1.35 6.34
C ASN A 9 12.18 -0.15 6.66
N GLY A 10 11.43 -0.96 5.88
CA GLY A 10 11.33 -2.40 6.07
C GLY A 10 10.44 -2.85 7.24
N SER A 11 9.60 -1.97 7.80
CA SER A 11 8.75 -2.28 8.94
C SER A 11 7.39 -1.57 8.88
N TRP A 12 6.40 -2.09 9.62
CA TRP A 12 5.11 -1.43 9.80
C TRP A 12 5.19 -0.40 10.92
N LEU A 13 4.84 0.84 10.62
CA LEU A 13 4.79 1.95 11.56
C LEU A 13 3.34 2.37 11.82
N GLU A 14 2.97 2.43 13.10
CA GLU A 14 1.71 3.02 13.58
C GLU A 14 1.85 4.55 13.68
N PRO A 15 0.89 5.33 13.14
CA PRO A 15 0.95 6.78 13.25
C PRO A 15 0.91 7.26 14.70
N ALA A 16 1.64 8.35 14.98
CA ALA A 16 1.71 8.94 16.33
C ALA A 16 0.45 9.75 16.73
N ASP A 17 -0.46 9.99 15.78
CA ASP A 17 -1.68 10.75 15.98
C ASP A 17 -2.93 9.91 15.65
N GLN A 18 -4.12 10.52 15.78
CA GLN A 18 -5.39 9.85 15.46
C GLN A 18 -5.67 9.76 13.96
N GLY A 19 -4.89 10.45 13.13
CA GLY A 19 -5.08 10.60 11.69
C GLY A 19 -6.41 11.22 11.24
N ARG A 20 -6.56 11.31 9.92
CA ARG A 20 -7.78 11.80 9.26
C ARG A 20 -8.65 10.63 8.80
N PRO A 21 -9.99 10.73 8.91
CA PRO A 21 -10.88 9.68 8.45
C PRO A 21 -10.86 9.58 6.92
N VAL A 22 -10.91 8.35 6.43
CA VAL A 22 -11.21 8.00 5.05
C VAL A 22 -12.64 7.46 5.06
N LEU A 23 -13.53 8.14 4.34
CA LEU A 23 -14.95 7.81 4.30
C LEU A 23 -15.27 6.98 3.06
N ASP A 24 -16.25 6.10 3.21
CA ASP A 24 -16.89 5.42 2.11
C ASP A 24 -17.68 6.45 1.27
N ALA A 25 -17.41 6.50 -0.03
CA ALA A 25 -17.98 7.52 -0.91
C ALA A 25 -19.48 7.31 -1.20
N VAL A 26 -20.02 6.12 -0.92
CA VAL A 26 -21.43 5.78 -1.17
C VAL A 26 -22.26 5.98 0.08
N THR A 27 -21.75 5.54 1.24
CA THR A 27 -22.50 5.52 2.50
C THR A 27 -22.10 6.63 3.49
N GLY A 28 -20.91 7.22 3.33
CA GLY A 28 -20.34 8.18 4.28
C GLY A 28 -19.75 7.54 5.55
N GLU A 29 -19.79 6.22 5.68
CA GLU A 29 -19.23 5.51 6.83
C GLU A 29 -17.69 5.59 6.86
N GLU A 30 -17.10 5.64 8.06
CA GLU A 30 -15.64 5.64 8.21
C GLU A 30 -15.05 4.27 7.87
N VAL A 31 -14.17 4.21 6.86
CA VAL A 31 -13.46 3.00 6.43
C VAL A 31 -12.24 2.76 7.30
N ALA A 32 -11.42 3.79 7.47
CA ALA A 32 -10.18 3.76 8.23
C ALA A 32 -9.71 5.18 8.55
N ARG A 33 -8.63 5.29 9.32
CA ARG A 33 -7.91 6.56 9.52
C ARG A 33 -6.49 6.48 8.99
N VAL A 34 -6.02 7.56 8.37
CA VAL A 34 -4.68 7.64 7.77
C VAL A 34 -3.90 8.83 8.29
N SER A 35 -2.60 8.65 8.49
CA SER A 35 -1.67 9.72 8.82
C SER A 35 -0.24 9.32 8.47
N SER A 36 0.59 10.32 8.21
CA SER A 36 2.03 10.18 8.06
C SER A 36 2.80 10.78 9.25
N ALA A 37 2.11 11.16 10.33
CA ALA A 37 2.75 11.69 11.53
C ALA A 37 3.73 10.66 12.11
N GLY A 38 4.97 11.10 12.36
CA GLY A 38 6.05 10.25 12.86
C GLY A 38 6.88 9.54 11.78
N ILE A 39 6.52 9.65 10.49
CA ILE A 39 7.34 9.10 9.40
C ILE A 39 8.49 10.06 9.08
N ASP A 40 9.73 9.58 9.26
CA ASP A 40 10.91 10.22 8.70
C ASP A 40 11.01 9.93 7.18
N MET A 41 10.62 10.91 6.38
CA MET A 41 10.62 10.81 4.93
C MET A 41 12.04 10.75 4.34
N ALA A 42 13.02 11.37 5.00
CA ALA A 42 14.41 11.31 4.55
C ALA A 42 14.98 9.90 4.76
N ALA A 43 14.70 9.28 5.91
CA ALA A 43 15.05 7.88 6.16
C ALA A 43 14.34 6.92 5.19
N ALA A 44 13.04 7.14 4.90
CA ALA A 44 12.31 6.34 3.91
C ALA A 44 12.94 6.38 2.52
N LEU A 45 13.36 7.58 2.08
CA LEU A 45 14.05 7.76 0.81
C LEU A 45 15.45 7.13 0.82
N ASP A 46 16.19 7.28 1.91
CA ASP A 46 17.50 6.66 2.06
C ASP A 46 17.41 5.14 1.99
N TYR A 47 16.50 4.52 2.75
CA TYR A 47 16.27 3.08 2.73
C TYR A 47 15.95 2.55 1.33
N GLY A 48 15.11 3.27 0.58
CA GLY A 48 14.82 2.93 -0.82
C GLY A 48 16.08 2.94 -1.71
N ARG A 49 17.01 3.87 -1.47
CA ARG A 49 18.25 4.03 -2.25
C ARG A 49 19.37 3.08 -1.82
N SER A 50 19.53 2.87 -0.52
CA SER A 50 20.65 2.13 0.09
C SER A 50 20.35 0.64 0.26
N VAL A 51 19.08 0.24 0.42
CA VAL A 51 18.67 -1.16 0.60
C VAL A 51 17.90 -1.67 -0.62
N GLY A 52 16.80 -1.00 -0.99
CA GLY A 52 15.93 -1.47 -2.09
C GLY A 52 16.62 -1.40 -3.46
N GLY A 53 17.33 -0.30 -3.73
CA GLY A 53 18.04 -0.06 -4.98
C GLY A 53 19.06 -1.16 -5.33
N PRO A 54 20.06 -1.45 -4.46
CA PRO A 54 21.03 -2.51 -4.70
C PRO A 54 20.37 -3.89 -4.89
N ALA A 55 19.44 -4.28 -4.01
CA ALA A 55 18.74 -5.57 -4.10
C ALA A 55 18.03 -5.75 -5.45
N LEU A 56 17.42 -4.70 -6.02
CA LEU A 56 16.78 -4.78 -7.33
C LEU A 56 17.78 -4.76 -8.51
N ARG A 57 18.94 -4.12 -8.34
CA ARG A 57 19.99 -4.03 -9.37
C ARG A 57 20.84 -5.29 -9.46
N GLU A 58 20.94 -6.07 -8.39
CA GLU A 58 21.55 -7.41 -8.39
C GLU A 58 20.77 -8.39 -9.27
N LEU A 59 19.47 -8.15 -9.48
CA LEU A 59 18.63 -8.96 -10.34
C LEU A 59 18.80 -8.60 -11.82
N THR A 60 18.71 -9.61 -12.68
CA THR A 60 18.55 -9.43 -14.13
C THR A 60 17.14 -8.93 -14.48
N PHE A 61 16.97 -8.42 -15.69
CA PHE A 61 15.65 -8.03 -16.20
C PHE A 61 14.64 -9.18 -16.17
N HIS A 62 15.06 -10.41 -16.54
CA HIS A 62 14.18 -11.58 -16.52
C HIS A 62 13.75 -11.97 -15.10
N GLN A 63 14.64 -11.87 -14.11
CA GLN A 63 14.28 -12.13 -12.70
C GLN A 63 13.29 -11.08 -12.18
N ARG A 64 13.49 -9.79 -12.50
CA ARG A 64 12.51 -8.75 -12.15
C ARG A 64 11.16 -8.98 -12.84
N ALA A 65 11.16 -9.40 -14.10
CA ALA A 65 9.92 -9.76 -14.81
C ALA A 65 9.20 -10.95 -14.15
N ALA A 66 9.95 -11.95 -13.67
CA ALA A 66 9.39 -13.09 -12.94
C ALA A 66 8.77 -12.65 -11.60
N LEU A 67 9.42 -11.76 -10.84
CA LEU A 67 8.85 -11.19 -9.60
C LEU A 67 7.57 -10.40 -9.87
N LEU A 68 7.54 -9.56 -10.91
CA LEU A 68 6.34 -8.83 -11.33
C LEU A 68 5.21 -9.78 -11.73
N ARG A 69 5.53 -10.88 -12.42
CA ARG A 69 4.55 -11.92 -12.75
C ARG A 69 3.98 -12.54 -11.48
N SER A 70 4.82 -12.94 -10.53
CA SER A 70 4.38 -13.52 -9.26
C SER A 70 3.51 -12.55 -8.47
N LEU A 71 3.88 -11.27 -8.41
CA LEU A 71 3.06 -10.22 -7.80
C LEU A 71 1.69 -10.11 -8.49
N GLY A 72 1.64 -10.08 -9.81
CA GLY A 72 0.38 -10.01 -10.56
C GLY A 72 -0.51 -11.25 -10.33
N LEU A 73 0.08 -12.44 -10.19
CA LEU A 73 -0.66 -13.65 -9.85
C LEU A 73 -1.28 -13.54 -8.45
N LEU A 74 -0.51 -13.09 -7.47
CA LEU A 74 -0.98 -12.87 -6.09
C LEU A 74 -2.13 -11.87 -6.07
N LEU A 75 -1.98 -10.69 -6.68
CA LEU A 75 -3.04 -9.67 -6.71
C LEU A 75 -4.32 -10.19 -7.37
N ARG A 76 -4.19 -11.00 -8.42
CA ARG A 76 -5.35 -11.60 -9.10
C ARG A 76 -6.07 -12.63 -8.24
N GLU A 77 -5.34 -13.42 -7.46
CA GLU A 77 -5.91 -14.38 -6.51
C GLU A 77 -6.77 -13.69 -5.45
N HIS A 78 -6.36 -12.50 -5.02
CA HIS A 78 -7.05 -11.68 -4.00
C HIS A 78 -8.00 -10.61 -4.58
N ARG A 79 -8.32 -10.66 -5.88
CA ARG A 79 -9.03 -9.56 -6.57
C ARG A 79 -10.41 -9.25 -5.99
N GLU A 80 -11.15 -10.25 -5.50
CA GLU A 80 -12.51 -10.00 -5.02
C GLU A 80 -12.52 -9.19 -3.70
N GLU A 81 -11.50 -9.39 -2.84
CA GLU A 81 -11.30 -8.56 -1.66
C GLU A 81 -10.91 -7.12 -2.06
N LEU A 82 -10.01 -6.99 -3.04
CA LEU A 82 -9.63 -5.69 -3.59
C LEU A 82 -10.81 -4.96 -4.25
N TYR A 83 -11.71 -5.68 -4.93
CA TYR A 83 -12.94 -5.13 -5.49
C TYR A 83 -13.93 -4.69 -4.43
N ALA A 84 -14.09 -5.46 -3.35
CA ALA A 84 -14.93 -5.06 -2.23
C ALA A 84 -14.44 -3.76 -1.58
N LEU A 85 -13.12 -3.58 -1.45
CA LEU A 85 -12.52 -2.32 -1.00
C LEU A 85 -12.70 -1.19 -2.02
N SER A 86 -12.48 -1.46 -3.30
CA SER A 86 -12.63 -0.47 -4.39
C SER A 86 -14.06 0.07 -4.48
N ALA A 87 -15.07 -0.77 -4.27
CA ALA A 87 -16.47 -0.33 -4.26
C ALA A 87 -16.75 0.79 -3.24
N ARG A 88 -16.02 0.83 -2.12
CA ARG A 88 -16.12 1.90 -1.11
C ARG A 88 -15.64 3.26 -1.61
N THR A 89 -14.94 3.30 -2.74
CA THR A 89 -14.56 4.54 -3.43
C THR A 89 -15.66 5.08 -4.35
N GLY A 90 -16.78 4.36 -4.49
CA GLY A 90 -17.89 4.68 -5.40
C GLY A 90 -17.70 4.12 -6.82
N ALA A 91 -16.63 3.38 -7.08
CA ALA A 91 -16.37 2.73 -8.35
C ALA A 91 -17.35 1.60 -8.65
N THR A 92 -17.76 1.46 -9.91
CA THR A 92 -18.47 0.25 -10.36
C THR A 92 -17.49 -0.90 -10.55
N ARG A 93 -17.99 -2.13 -10.71
CA ARG A 93 -17.14 -3.28 -11.01
C ARG A 93 -16.37 -3.15 -12.34
N ALA A 94 -16.89 -2.36 -13.29
CA ALA A 94 -16.22 -2.14 -14.56
C ALA A 94 -15.07 -1.12 -14.46
N ASP A 95 -15.15 -0.20 -13.48
CA ASP A 95 -14.12 0.82 -13.23
C ASP A 95 -12.95 0.28 -12.39
N ALA A 96 -13.19 -0.79 -11.62
CA ALA A 96 -12.26 -1.40 -10.67
C ALA A 96 -11.40 -2.52 -11.29
#